data_AF-A0A098BVW6-F1
#
_entry.id   AF-A0A098BVW6-F1
#
_cell.length_a   1.000
_cell.length_b   1.000
_cell.length_c   1.000
_cell.angle_alpha   90.00
_cell.angle_beta   90.00
_cell.angle_gamma   90.00
#
_symmetry.space_group_name_H-M   'P 1'
#
loop_
_entity.id
_entity.type
_entity.pdbx_description
1 polymer ?
#
loop_
_entity_poly.entity_id
_entity_poly.type
_entity_poly.pdbx_seq_one_letter_code
_entity_poly.pdbx_strand_id
1 'polypeptide(L)'
;MATLEPEVALTTCENALRELMAHAYSEAYGTEWLQKVTTEKQRAGWPNRKSEETLRRKGAAAIPNEGLAYTNFYDLIDIAEQHWEPLSRALGKRQSTHNLLKRFGDLRNTVAHGRPLLAFEQDLISGIAGQIRNQVTIYMSNKDQAGDYYPRIDSAIDSFGHEIDCSKVDLISGRAYTEIGVRPGDIITFRMTGVDPQDRLLHWSLNFQLETLDSVITKAGEVATLTWNVIESHVGELANVEIRMKSVNGKFHRYSDIDHAVNFIYAVRPPL
;
A
#
# COMPACT_ATOMS: atom_id res chain seq x y z
N MET A 1 -12.97 -8.04 28.40
CA MET A 1 -12.54 -8.09 26.98
C MET A 1 -13.69 -7.55 26.16
N ALA A 2 -13.45 -6.58 25.27
CA ALA A 2 -14.51 -6.08 24.40
C ALA A 2 -14.83 -7.15 23.35
N THR A 3 -15.98 -7.80 23.48
CA THR A 3 -16.55 -8.68 22.47
C THR A 3 -17.01 -7.84 21.29
N LEU A 4 -16.58 -8.20 20.08
CA LEU A 4 -17.08 -7.55 18.88
C LEU A 4 -18.53 -7.99 18.66
N GLU A 5 -19.41 -7.04 18.30
CA GLU A 5 -20.74 -7.37 17.82
C GLU A 5 -20.66 -8.36 16.65
N PRO A 6 -21.51 -9.41 16.58
CA PRO A 6 -21.37 -10.49 15.61
C PRO A 6 -21.27 -10.01 14.16
N GLU A 7 -22.08 -9.03 13.76
CA GLU A 7 -22.04 -8.47 12.39
C GLU A 7 -20.71 -7.77 12.09
N VAL A 8 -20.15 -7.05 13.06
CA VAL A 8 -18.84 -6.39 12.93
C VAL A 8 -17.74 -7.43 12.83
N ALA A 9 -17.79 -8.48 13.65
CA ALA A 9 -16.82 -9.59 13.60
C ALA A 9 -16.86 -10.29 12.23
N LEU A 10 -18.06 -10.52 11.69
CA LEU A 10 -18.28 -11.07 10.34
C LEU A 10 -17.63 -10.21 9.27
N THR A 11 -18.07 -8.96 9.12
CA THR A 11 -17.57 -8.08 8.06
C THR A 11 -16.06 -7.87 8.16
N THR A 12 -15.53 -7.72 9.37
CA THR A 12 -14.10 -7.50 9.58
C THR A 12 -13.27 -8.70 9.16
N CYS A 13 -13.68 -9.92 9.52
CA CYS A 13 -12.96 -11.14 9.14
C CYS A 13 -13.04 -11.39 7.63
N GLU A 14 -14.22 -11.20 7.02
CA GLU A 14 -14.37 -11.40 5.57
C GLU A 14 -13.49 -10.42 4.77
N ASN A 15 -13.45 -9.15 5.18
CA ASN A 15 -12.64 -8.14 4.49
C ASN A 15 -11.14 -8.41 4.63
N ALA A 16 -10.67 -8.74 5.84
CA ALA A 16 -9.27 -9.11 6.06
C ALA A 16 -8.87 -10.33 5.23
N LEU A 17 -9.75 -11.32 5.09
CA LEU A 17 -9.48 -12.49 4.27
C LEU A 17 -9.41 -12.13 2.78
N ARG A 18 -10.35 -11.31 2.28
CA ARG A 18 -10.34 -10.85 0.87
C ARG A 18 -9.08 -10.06 0.54
N GLU A 19 -8.67 -9.16 1.43
CA GLU A 19 -7.45 -8.37 1.30
C GLU A 19 -6.21 -9.25 1.22
N LEU A 20 -6.06 -10.18 2.18
CA LEU A 20 -4.96 -11.14 2.18
C LEU A 20 -4.93 -11.96 0.88
N MET A 21 -6.08 -12.48 0.45
CA MET A 21 -6.17 -13.31 -0.76
C MET A 21 -5.80 -12.51 -2.01
N ALA A 22 -6.31 -11.28 -2.15
CA ALA A 22 -5.97 -10.42 -3.27
C ALA A 22 -4.45 -10.18 -3.35
N HIS A 23 -3.84 -9.78 -2.23
CA HIS A 23 -2.40 -9.51 -2.16
C HIS A 23 -1.56 -10.79 -2.39
N ALA A 24 -1.83 -11.87 -1.65
CA ALA A 24 -1.03 -13.08 -1.71
C ALA A 24 -1.13 -13.77 -3.08
N TYR A 25 -2.29 -13.75 -3.73
CA TYR A 25 -2.46 -14.32 -5.05
C TYR A 25 -1.92 -13.44 -6.16
N SER A 26 -2.01 -12.11 -6.06
CA SER A 26 -1.34 -11.22 -7.02
C SER A 26 0.17 -11.39 -6.96
N GLU A 27 0.75 -11.51 -5.75
CA GLU A 27 2.18 -11.77 -5.55
C GLU A 27 2.60 -13.12 -6.15
N ALA A 28 1.80 -14.18 -5.95
CA ALA A 28 2.15 -15.53 -6.39
C ALA A 28 1.88 -15.79 -7.88
N TYR A 29 0.86 -15.14 -8.47
CA TYR A 29 0.33 -15.51 -9.79
C TYR A 29 0.26 -14.35 -10.79
N GLY A 30 0.64 -13.13 -10.41
CA GLY A 30 0.70 -11.97 -11.30
C GLY A 30 -0.68 -11.40 -11.64
N THR A 31 -0.80 -10.68 -12.76
CA THR A 31 -2.00 -9.91 -13.14
C THR A 31 -3.23 -10.78 -13.44
N GLU A 32 -3.04 -12.05 -13.80
CA GLU A 32 -4.12 -13.01 -14.10
C GLU A 32 -4.49 -13.90 -12.90
N TRP A 33 -4.10 -13.50 -11.68
CA TRP A 33 -4.32 -14.29 -10.47
C TRP A 33 -5.80 -14.64 -10.26
N LEU A 34 -6.70 -13.70 -10.56
CA LEU A 34 -8.13 -13.85 -10.31
C LEU A 34 -8.72 -14.96 -11.18
N GLN A 35 -8.32 -15.04 -12.46
CA GLN A 35 -8.73 -16.08 -13.39
C GLN A 35 -8.19 -17.45 -12.97
N LYS A 36 -6.99 -17.47 -12.38
CA LYS A 36 -6.31 -18.69 -11.95
C LYS A 36 -6.88 -19.31 -10.69
N VAL A 37 -7.30 -18.48 -9.72
CA VAL A 37 -7.81 -18.96 -8.42
C VAL A 37 -9.32 -19.12 -8.36
N THR A 38 -10.05 -18.59 -9.35
CA THR A 38 -11.52 -18.70 -9.39
C THR A 38 -12.00 -19.43 -10.63
N THR A 39 -13.16 -20.06 -10.53
CA THR A 39 -13.84 -20.71 -11.68
C THR A 39 -14.82 -19.76 -12.36
N GLU A 40 -15.14 -20.01 -13.63
CA GLU A 40 -16.18 -19.25 -14.34
C GLU A 40 -17.54 -19.31 -13.62
N LYS A 41 -17.87 -20.45 -13.01
CA LYS A 41 -19.09 -20.62 -12.20
C LYS A 41 -19.14 -19.68 -10.99
N GLN A 42 -18.02 -19.51 -10.29
CA GLN A 42 -17.93 -18.58 -9.16
C GLN A 42 -18.06 -17.12 -9.63
N ARG A 43 -17.44 -16.78 -10.76
CA ARG A 43 -17.47 -15.41 -11.34
C ARG A 43 -18.82 -15.03 -11.94
N ALA A 44 -19.59 -15.98 -12.46
CA ALA A 44 -20.85 -15.73 -13.17
C ALA A 44 -21.88 -14.95 -12.33
N GLY A 45 -21.86 -15.09 -11.00
CA GLY A 45 -22.77 -14.40 -10.10
C GLY A 45 -22.35 -12.98 -9.69
N TRP A 46 -21.09 -12.59 -9.92
CA TRP A 46 -20.55 -11.31 -9.44
C TRP A 46 -21.15 -10.09 -10.13
N PRO A 47 -21.42 -10.09 -11.46
CA PRO A 47 -22.06 -8.96 -12.12
C PRO A 47 -23.45 -8.64 -11.55
N ASN A 48 -24.24 -9.67 -11.23
CA ASN A 48 -25.57 -9.50 -10.64
C ASN A 48 -25.49 -8.97 -9.21
N ARG A 49 -24.54 -9.43 -8.40
CA ARG A 49 -24.34 -8.89 -7.03
C ARG A 49 -23.87 -7.45 -7.06
N LYS A 50 -22.95 -7.12 -7.98
CA LYS A 50 -22.46 -5.75 -8.20
C LYS A 50 -23.62 -4.83 -8.59
N SER A 51 -24.52 -5.27 -9.47
CA SER A 51 -25.67 -4.46 -9.88
C SER A 51 -26.70 -4.30 -8.74
N GLU A 52 -27.03 -5.36 -8.00
CA GLU A 52 -27.91 -5.30 -6.83
C GLU A 52 -27.36 -4.36 -5.74
N GLU A 53 -26.06 -4.41 -5.46
CA GLU A 53 -25.43 -3.56 -4.45
C GLU A 53 -25.37 -2.09 -4.89
N THR A 54 -25.08 -1.84 -6.17
CA THR A 54 -25.14 -0.50 -6.79
C THR A 54 -26.56 0.08 -6.70
N LEU A 55 -27.59 -0.74 -6.92
CA LEU A 55 -28.99 -0.35 -6.82
C LEU A 55 -29.43 -0.06 -5.37
N ARG A 56 -28.92 -0.82 -4.40
CA ARG A 56 -29.18 -0.61 -2.96
C ARG A 56 -28.47 0.63 -2.40
N ARG A 57 -27.31 1.00 -2.95
CA ARG A 57 -26.49 2.13 -2.48
C ARG A 57 -26.51 3.32 -3.45
N LYS A 58 -27.70 3.85 -3.74
CA LYS A 58 -27.84 5.07 -4.55
C LYS A 58 -27.08 6.24 -3.90
N GLY A 59 -26.08 6.79 -4.60
CA GLY A 59 -25.28 7.94 -4.15
C GLY A 59 -23.92 7.62 -3.50
N ALA A 60 -23.51 6.35 -3.44
CA ALA A 60 -22.17 5.99 -2.96
C ALA A 60 -21.11 6.21 -4.07
N ALA A 61 -20.10 7.04 -3.79
CA ALA A 61 -19.05 7.43 -4.75
C ALA A 61 -17.97 6.37 -4.99
N ALA A 62 -17.89 5.32 -4.16
CA ALA A 62 -16.92 4.25 -4.28
C ALA A 62 -17.62 2.89 -4.30
N ILE A 63 -17.77 2.33 -5.49
CA ILE A 63 -18.13 0.92 -5.68
C ILE A 63 -16.79 0.16 -5.64
N PRO A 64 -16.61 -0.85 -4.75
CA PRO A 64 -15.37 -1.63 -4.70
C PRO A 64 -15.04 -2.18 -6.08
N ASN A 65 -13.90 -1.76 -6.62
CA ASN A 65 -13.44 -2.18 -7.93
C ASN A 65 -12.69 -3.51 -7.80
N GLU A 66 -13.17 -4.47 -8.59
CA GLU A 66 -12.51 -5.68 -9.12
C GLU A 66 -11.78 -6.62 -8.14
N GLY A 67 -12.10 -7.91 -8.24
CA GLY A 67 -11.52 -8.99 -7.43
C GLY A 67 -12.57 -9.77 -6.65
N LEU A 68 -12.25 -10.13 -5.40
CA LEU A 68 -13.08 -10.99 -4.54
C LEU A 68 -14.19 -10.24 -3.76
N ALA A 69 -14.41 -8.96 -4.07
CA ALA A 69 -15.35 -8.10 -3.35
C ALA A 69 -16.79 -8.63 -3.36
N TYR A 70 -17.21 -9.27 -4.45
CA TYR A 70 -18.57 -9.81 -4.64
C TYR A 70 -18.66 -11.32 -4.40
N THR A 71 -17.57 -11.93 -3.90
CA THR A 71 -17.47 -13.36 -3.63
C THR A 71 -18.15 -13.70 -2.30
N ASN A 72 -18.91 -14.80 -2.26
CA ASN A 72 -19.52 -15.25 -1.02
C ASN A 72 -18.46 -15.83 -0.09
N PHE A 73 -18.72 -15.83 1.22
CA PHE A 73 -17.74 -16.37 2.17
C PHE A 73 -17.38 -17.85 1.93
N TYR A 74 -18.36 -18.69 1.55
CA TYR A 74 -18.08 -20.08 1.20
C TYR A 74 -17.19 -20.22 -0.04
N ASP A 75 -17.37 -19.36 -1.04
CA ASP A 75 -16.48 -19.34 -2.20
C ASP A 75 -15.04 -18.96 -1.78
N LEU A 76 -14.87 -18.05 -0.80
CA LEU A 76 -13.54 -17.71 -0.26
C LEU A 76 -12.89 -18.90 0.46
N ILE A 77 -13.67 -19.69 1.21
CA ILE A 77 -13.18 -20.92 1.86
C ILE A 77 -12.74 -21.92 0.80
N ASP A 78 -13.55 -22.14 -0.25
CA ASP A 78 -13.24 -23.09 -1.31
C ASP A 78 -11.98 -22.70 -2.09
N ILE A 79 -11.83 -21.40 -2.41
CA ILE A 79 -10.61 -20.87 -3.06
C ILE A 79 -9.40 -21.07 -2.15
N ALA A 80 -9.53 -20.75 -0.85
CA ALA A 80 -8.44 -20.94 0.11
C ALA A 80 -8.06 -22.43 0.25
N GLU A 81 -9.03 -23.35 0.23
CA GLU A 81 -8.80 -24.80 0.31
C GLU A 81 -7.93 -25.31 -0.87
N GLN A 82 -8.20 -24.81 -2.08
CA GLN A 82 -7.49 -25.17 -3.31
C GLN A 82 -6.13 -24.47 -3.43
N HIS A 83 -6.03 -23.21 -3.00
CA HIS A 83 -4.85 -22.36 -3.17
C HIS A 83 -4.30 -21.91 -1.81
N TRP A 84 -4.01 -22.85 -0.91
CA TRP A 84 -3.56 -22.53 0.45
C TRP A 84 -2.11 -22.03 0.51
N GLU A 85 -1.24 -22.50 -0.38
CA GLU A 85 0.21 -22.28 -0.28
C GLU A 85 0.59 -20.79 -0.16
N PRO A 86 0.06 -19.86 -0.99
CA PRO A 86 0.34 -18.42 -0.84
C PRO A 86 -0.18 -17.83 0.48
N LEU A 87 -1.27 -18.37 1.03
CA LEU A 87 -1.90 -17.89 2.27
C LEU A 87 -1.19 -18.40 3.52
N SER A 88 -0.45 -19.50 3.41
CA SER A 88 0.17 -20.20 4.54
C SER A 88 1.15 -19.32 5.33
N ARG A 89 1.79 -18.34 4.68
CA ARG A 89 2.70 -17.38 5.33
C ARG A 89 1.98 -16.48 6.35
N ALA A 90 0.71 -16.16 6.10
CA ALA A 90 -0.12 -15.35 7.00
C ALA A 90 -0.92 -16.22 7.97
N LEU A 91 -1.59 -17.25 7.44
CA LEU A 91 -2.59 -18.03 8.17
C LEU A 91 -2.01 -19.28 8.83
N GLY A 92 -0.76 -19.64 8.54
CA GLY A 92 -0.11 -20.83 9.06
C GLY A 92 -0.60 -22.13 8.41
N LYS A 93 -0.65 -23.20 9.22
CA LYS A 93 -0.99 -24.54 8.76
C LYS A 93 -2.44 -24.60 8.27
N ARG A 94 -2.66 -25.19 7.09
CA ARG A 94 -4.00 -25.36 6.50
C ARG A 94 -5.00 -25.96 7.47
N GLN A 95 -4.64 -27.08 8.08
CA GLN A 95 -5.58 -27.86 8.88
C GLN A 95 -6.10 -27.12 10.12
N SER A 96 -5.31 -26.24 10.74
CA SER A 96 -5.78 -25.46 11.88
C SER A 96 -6.73 -24.36 11.43
N THR A 97 -6.28 -23.55 10.48
CA THR A 97 -6.94 -22.27 10.18
C THR A 97 -8.15 -22.46 9.27
N HIS A 98 -8.09 -23.40 8.33
CA HIS A 98 -9.21 -23.74 7.48
C HIS A 98 -10.42 -24.29 8.26
N ASN A 99 -10.18 -25.12 9.29
CA ASN A 99 -11.26 -25.62 10.14
C ASN A 99 -11.94 -24.49 10.93
N LEU A 100 -11.17 -23.49 11.38
CA LEU A 100 -11.72 -22.29 12.01
C LEU A 100 -12.56 -21.47 11.02
N LEU A 101 -12.10 -21.30 9.78
CA LEU A 101 -12.86 -20.61 8.74
C LEU A 101 -14.17 -21.35 8.39
N LYS A 102 -14.16 -22.68 8.30
CA LYS A 102 -15.39 -23.48 8.11
C LYS A 102 -16.37 -23.26 9.26
N ARG A 103 -15.89 -23.32 10.51
CA ARG A 103 -16.71 -23.05 11.70
C ARG A 103 -17.27 -21.63 11.71
N PHE A 104 -16.49 -20.66 11.27
CA PHE A 104 -16.92 -19.27 11.13
C PHE A 104 -18.04 -19.13 10.08
N GLY A 105 -17.92 -19.83 8.94
CA GLY A 105 -18.92 -19.86 7.88
C GLY A 105 -20.28 -20.39 8.36
N ASP A 106 -20.28 -21.45 9.18
CA ASP A 106 -21.49 -22.01 9.75
C ASP A 106 -22.23 -21.01 10.66
N LEU A 107 -21.48 -20.29 11.51
CA LEU A 107 -22.03 -19.26 12.39
C LEU A 107 -22.53 -18.04 11.59
N ARG A 108 -21.79 -17.63 10.57
CA ARG A 108 -22.19 -16.57 9.62
C ARG A 108 -23.51 -16.90 8.92
N ASN A 109 -23.71 -18.16 8.55
CA ASN A 109 -24.96 -18.60 7.92
C ASN A 109 -26.15 -18.48 8.88
N THR A 110 -25.96 -18.83 10.16
CA THR A 110 -26.98 -18.66 11.21
C THR A 110 -27.38 -17.19 11.36
N VAL A 111 -26.42 -16.28 11.42
CA VAL A 111 -26.67 -14.81 11.47
C VAL A 111 -27.37 -14.32 10.20
N ALA A 112 -26.93 -14.76 9.02
CA ALA A 112 -27.53 -14.37 7.74
C ALA A 112 -29.00 -14.81 7.58
N HIS A 113 -29.41 -15.87 8.28
CA HIS A 113 -30.80 -16.31 8.38
C HIS A 113 -31.60 -15.62 9.48
N GLY A 114 -31.05 -14.58 10.13
CA GLY A 114 -31.71 -13.82 11.19
C GLY A 114 -31.88 -14.59 12.50
N ARG A 115 -31.11 -15.67 12.70
CA ARG A 115 -31.16 -16.47 13.93
C ARG A 115 -30.13 -15.90 14.93
N PRO A 116 -30.53 -15.65 16.18
CA PRO A 116 -29.61 -15.13 17.19
C PRO A 116 -28.57 -16.19 17.58
N LEU A 117 -27.32 -15.77 17.73
CA LEU A 117 -26.23 -16.61 18.24
C LEU A 117 -26.29 -16.69 19.77
N LEU A 118 -25.97 -17.85 20.32
CA LEU A 118 -25.76 -18.05 21.76
C LEU A 118 -24.49 -17.32 22.23
N ALA A 119 -24.38 -16.99 23.51
CA ALA A 119 -23.25 -16.23 24.04
C ALA A 119 -21.87 -16.84 23.69
N PHE A 120 -21.73 -18.17 23.84
CA PHE A 120 -20.48 -18.85 23.49
C PHE A 120 -20.20 -18.85 21.97
N GLU A 121 -21.22 -18.76 21.13
CA GLU A 121 -21.08 -18.66 19.67
C GLU A 121 -20.62 -17.25 19.27
N GLN A 122 -21.09 -16.22 19.99
CA GLN A 122 -20.62 -14.85 19.84
C GLN A 122 -19.15 -14.71 20.27
N ASP A 123 -18.78 -15.32 21.40
CA ASP A 123 -17.38 -15.34 21.84
C ASP A 123 -16.48 -16.08 20.84
N LEU A 124 -16.95 -17.22 20.32
CA LEU A 124 -16.22 -17.99 19.32
C LEU A 124 -16.04 -17.22 18.01
N ILE A 125 -17.10 -16.57 17.49
CA ILE A 125 -17.01 -15.81 16.25
C ILE A 125 -16.09 -14.60 16.41
N SER A 126 -16.15 -13.91 17.55
CA SER A 126 -15.26 -12.80 17.89
C SER A 126 -13.82 -13.26 18.02
N GLY A 127 -13.58 -14.42 18.64
CA GLY A 127 -12.25 -15.01 18.80
C GLY A 127 -11.61 -15.38 17.46
N ILE A 128 -12.37 -16.06 16.59
CA ILE A 128 -11.91 -16.44 15.24
C ILE A 128 -11.63 -15.19 14.42
N ALA A 129 -12.56 -14.22 14.36
CA ALA A 129 -12.38 -12.97 13.63
C ALA A 129 -11.14 -12.20 14.13
N GLY A 130 -10.97 -12.09 15.45
CA GLY A 130 -9.83 -11.43 16.06
C GLY A 130 -8.50 -12.10 15.70
N GLN A 131 -8.45 -13.43 15.75
CA GLN A 131 -7.26 -14.20 15.39
C GLN A 131 -6.89 -14.03 13.90
N ILE A 132 -7.85 -14.27 12.99
CA ILE A 132 -7.61 -14.15 11.54
C ILE A 132 -7.20 -12.73 11.19
N ARG A 133 -7.92 -11.72 11.70
CA ARG A 133 -7.56 -10.32 11.47
C ARG A 133 -6.16 -10.03 11.97
N ASN A 134 -5.79 -10.44 13.19
CA ASN A 134 -4.46 -10.19 13.72
C ASN A 134 -3.37 -10.84 12.87
N GLN A 135 -3.57 -12.08 12.43
CA GLN A 135 -2.63 -12.78 11.54
C GLN A 135 -2.48 -12.08 10.19
N VAL A 136 -3.59 -11.65 9.58
CA VAL A 136 -3.59 -10.85 8.35
C VAL A 136 -2.87 -9.53 8.59
N THR A 137 -3.23 -8.78 9.64
CA THR A 137 -2.60 -7.49 9.96
C THR A 137 -1.09 -7.64 10.15
N ILE A 138 -0.61 -8.65 10.88
CA ILE A 138 0.83 -8.89 11.04
C ILE A 138 1.49 -9.22 9.70
N TYR A 139 0.87 -10.08 8.89
CA TYR A 139 1.39 -10.43 7.57
C TYR A 139 1.45 -9.23 6.63
N MET A 140 0.35 -8.48 6.54
CA MET A 140 0.23 -7.27 5.74
C MET A 140 1.17 -6.18 6.26
N SER A 141 1.34 -6.00 7.57
CA SER A 141 2.30 -5.03 8.13
C SER A 141 3.76 -5.35 7.78
N ASN A 142 4.07 -6.63 7.53
CA ASN A 142 5.40 -7.06 7.08
C ASN A 142 5.55 -7.02 5.55
N LYS A 143 4.46 -6.76 4.79
CA LYS A 143 4.41 -6.77 3.32
C LYS A 143 4.07 -5.40 2.72
N ASP A 144 3.34 -4.59 3.45
CA ASP A 144 2.93 -3.22 3.17
C ASP A 144 3.73 -2.27 4.05
N GLN A 145 4.97 -1.96 3.66
CA GLN A 145 5.81 -1.03 4.41
C GLN A 145 5.78 0.42 3.87
N ALA A 146 5.10 0.70 2.75
CA ALA A 146 5.04 2.06 2.19
C ALA A 146 3.83 2.40 1.33
N GLY A 147 3.29 1.42 0.62
CA GLY A 147 2.63 1.67 -0.65
C GLY A 147 1.21 2.20 -0.54
N ASP A 148 0.52 1.93 0.57
CA ASP A 148 -0.94 2.01 0.64
C ASP A 148 -1.48 3.21 1.46
N TYR A 149 -0.66 3.80 2.33
CA TYR A 149 -1.09 4.93 3.19
C TYR A 149 -0.38 6.23 2.88
N TYR A 150 0.89 6.14 2.50
CA TYR A 150 1.77 7.27 2.31
C TYR A 150 2.22 7.32 0.86
N PRO A 151 2.35 8.53 0.29
CA PRO A 151 2.86 8.64 -1.06
C PRO A 151 4.29 8.08 -1.14
N ARG A 152 4.67 7.62 -2.33
CA ARG A 152 6.04 7.18 -2.63
C ARG A 152 6.57 7.87 -3.88
N ILE A 153 7.88 8.04 -3.91
CA ILE A 153 8.63 8.44 -5.10
C ILE A 153 8.75 7.21 -5.99
N ASP A 154 8.45 7.37 -7.27
CA ASP A 154 8.45 6.32 -8.28
C ASP A 154 9.73 6.40 -9.14
N SER A 155 10.12 7.61 -9.53
CA SER A 155 11.38 7.88 -10.24
C SER A 155 11.97 9.22 -9.80
N ALA A 156 13.30 9.30 -9.78
CA ALA A 156 14.06 10.52 -9.57
C ALA A 156 15.34 10.47 -10.40
N ILE A 157 15.49 11.44 -11.32
CA ILE A 157 16.59 11.50 -12.29
C ILE A 157 17.17 12.92 -12.34
N ASP A 158 18.50 13.05 -12.33
CA ASP A 158 19.19 14.34 -12.52
C ASP A 158 19.44 14.68 -14.00
N SER A 159 19.89 15.90 -14.30
CA SER A 159 20.17 16.35 -15.67
C SER A 159 21.35 15.64 -16.35
N PHE A 160 22.11 14.84 -15.59
CA PHE A 160 23.20 14.01 -16.11
C PHE A 160 22.77 12.55 -16.35
N GLY A 161 21.55 12.18 -15.98
CA GLY A 161 20.98 10.85 -16.19
C GLY A 161 21.21 9.87 -15.03
N HIS A 162 21.66 10.33 -13.87
CA HIS A 162 21.71 9.48 -12.68
C HIS A 162 20.30 9.22 -12.19
N GLU A 163 19.92 7.95 -12.11
CA GLU A 163 18.63 7.50 -11.61
C GLU A 163 18.80 6.78 -10.27
N ILE A 164 17.85 7.01 -9.36
CA ILE A 164 17.78 6.31 -8.08
C ILE A 164 16.72 5.22 -8.15
N ASP A 165 17.11 3.99 -7.82
CA ASP A 165 16.18 2.89 -7.60
C ASP A 165 15.31 3.19 -6.36
N CYS A 166 14.06 3.59 -6.61
CA CYS A 166 13.09 3.97 -5.59
C CYS A 166 12.22 2.79 -5.12
N SER A 167 12.53 1.55 -5.52
CA SER A 167 11.78 0.35 -5.15
C SER A 167 11.93 -0.03 -3.67
N LYS A 168 12.95 0.52 -2.98
CA LYS A 168 13.18 0.29 -1.56
C LYS A 168 12.40 1.26 -0.69
N VAL A 169 11.87 0.72 0.38
CA VAL A 169 11.02 1.42 1.34
C VAL A 169 11.80 1.63 2.63
N ASP A 170 12.58 2.70 2.68
CA ASP A 170 13.26 3.18 3.88
C ASP A 170 13.01 4.68 4.04
N LEU A 171 13.50 5.32 5.11
CA LEU A 171 13.44 6.79 5.28
C LEU A 171 14.00 7.51 4.05
N ILE A 172 15.05 6.92 3.50
CA ILE A 172 15.70 7.32 2.26
C ILE A 172 15.56 6.14 1.29
N SER A 173 14.74 6.32 0.25
CA SER A 173 14.48 5.30 -0.78
C SER A 173 15.75 4.86 -1.51
N GLY A 174 16.74 5.76 -1.63
CA GLY A 174 18.03 5.46 -2.22
C GLY A 174 18.98 6.66 -2.24
N ARG A 175 20.24 6.38 -2.58
CA ARG A 175 21.29 7.39 -2.77
C ARG A 175 22.00 7.14 -4.09
N ALA A 176 22.22 8.19 -4.87
CA ALA A 176 23.11 8.17 -6.04
C ALA A 176 24.42 8.88 -5.70
N TYR A 177 25.54 8.16 -5.79
CA TYR A 177 26.86 8.78 -5.87
C TYR A 177 27.13 9.06 -7.34
N THR A 178 27.17 10.33 -7.73
CA THR A 178 27.22 10.70 -9.15
C THR A 178 28.62 10.61 -9.74
N GLU A 179 29.66 10.64 -8.89
CA GLU A 179 31.07 10.72 -9.29
C GLU A 179 31.41 11.94 -10.18
N ILE A 180 30.44 12.85 -10.40
CA ILE A 180 30.60 14.06 -11.19
C ILE A 180 31.11 15.21 -10.29
N GLY A 181 32.13 15.89 -10.81
CA GLY A 181 32.60 17.15 -10.28
C GLY A 181 31.82 18.33 -10.85
N VAL A 182 31.11 19.08 -10.01
CA VAL A 182 30.40 20.32 -10.38
C VAL A 182 31.06 21.54 -9.73
N ARG A 183 30.73 22.74 -10.18
CA ARG A 183 31.34 24.00 -9.72
C ARG A 183 30.28 25.06 -9.40
N PRO A 184 30.61 26.06 -8.56
CA PRO A 184 29.75 27.24 -8.40
C PRO A 184 29.42 27.88 -9.76
N GLY A 185 28.13 28.17 -9.97
CA GLY A 185 27.56 28.64 -11.23
C GLY A 185 26.88 27.56 -12.07
N ASP A 186 27.14 26.27 -11.82
CA ASP A 186 26.44 25.18 -12.49
C ASP A 186 24.98 25.11 -12.06
N ILE A 187 24.11 24.68 -12.99
CA ILE A 187 22.68 24.49 -12.77
C ILE A 187 22.35 23.02 -12.99
N ILE A 188 21.87 22.34 -11.95
CA ILE A 188 21.46 20.93 -12.01
C ILE A 188 19.94 20.88 -11.89
N THR A 189 19.30 20.13 -12.79
CA THR A 189 17.84 19.95 -12.76
C THR A 189 17.49 18.52 -12.39
N PHE A 190 16.51 18.36 -11.51
CA PHE A 190 15.98 17.07 -11.08
C PHE A 190 14.56 16.90 -11.59
N ARG A 191 14.25 15.73 -12.13
CA ARG A 191 12.91 15.34 -12.56
C ARG A 191 12.45 14.17 -11.73
N MET A 192 11.27 14.29 -11.12
CA MET A 192 10.73 13.26 -10.24
C MET A 192 9.27 12.97 -10.56
N THR A 193 8.86 11.73 -10.32
CA THR A 193 7.45 11.32 -10.29
C THR A 193 7.16 10.62 -8.97
N GLY A 194 5.95 10.79 -8.47
CA GLY A 194 5.51 10.15 -7.23
C GLY A 194 4.03 9.81 -7.32
N VAL A 195 3.62 8.81 -6.54
CA VAL A 195 2.25 8.34 -6.47
C VAL A 195 1.71 8.49 -5.06
N ASP A 196 0.43 8.82 -4.93
CA ASP A 196 -0.29 8.84 -3.66
C ASP A 196 -1.50 7.90 -3.73
N PRO A 197 -1.66 6.95 -2.80
CA PRO A 197 -2.80 6.03 -2.78
C PRO A 197 -4.16 6.72 -2.61
N GLN A 198 -4.15 7.94 -2.05
CA GLN A 198 -5.35 8.75 -1.81
C GLN A 198 -5.48 9.89 -2.83
N ASP A 199 -4.65 9.87 -3.89
CA ASP A 199 -4.63 10.87 -4.97
C ASP A 199 -4.50 12.33 -4.47
N ARG A 200 -3.78 12.53 -3.36
CA ARG A 200 -3.51 13.86 -2.80
C ARG A 200 -2.42 14.58 -3.59
N LEU A 201 -2.41 15.92 -3.48
CA LEU A 201 -1.30 16.74 -3.97
C LEU A 201 0.00 16.42 -3.22
N LEU A 202 1.09 16.40 -3.98
CA LEU A 202 2.44 16.11 -3.52
C LEU A 202 3.25 17.41 -3.47
N HIS A 203 3.79 17.72 -2.31
CA HIS A 203 4.79 18.77 -2.12
C HIS A 203 6.18 18.17 -2.19
N TRP A 204 6.99 18.72 -3.08
CA TRP A 204 8.38 18.36 -3.33
C TRP A 204 9.28 19.49 -2.87
N SER A 205 10.39 19.17 -2.21
CA SER A 205 11.39 20.14 -1.80
C SER A 205 12.79 19.62 -2.05
N LEU A 206 13.64 20.49 -2.58
CA LEU A 206 15.07 20.29 -2.75
C LEU A 206 15.78 20.93 -1.57
N ASN A 207 16.60 20.18 -0.85
CA ASN A 207 17.25 20.65 0.35
C ASN A 207 18.75 20.38 0.29
N PHE A 208 19.52 21.33 0.80
CA PHE A 208 20.96 21.16 1.05
C PHE A 208 21.21 21.56 2.51
N GLN A 209 21.71 20.60 3.30
CA GLN A 209 21.83 20.74 4.75
C GLN A 209 20.47 21.12 5.40
N LEU A 210 20.34 22.34 5.94
CA LEU A 210 19.12 22.84 6.60
C LEU A 210 18.34 23.83 5.73
N GLU A 211 18.81 24.11 4.51
CA GLU A 211 18.21 25.09 3.61
C GLU A 211 17.38 24.39 2.53
N THR A 212 16.15 24.87 2.32
CA THR A 212 15.34 24.51 1.16
C THR A 212 15.74 25.40 -0.01
N LEU A 213 16.31 24.80 -1.04
CA LEU A 213 16.82 25.49 -2.22
C LEU A 213 15.73 25.75 -3.26
N ASP A 214 14.79 24.81 -3.40
CA ASP A 214 13.68 24.89 -4.35
C ASP A 214 12.50 24.02 -3.88
N SER A 215 11.28 24.32 -4.33
CA SER A 215 10.11 23.50 -4.02
C SER A 215 8.98 23.66 -5.05
N VAL A 216 8.19 22.60 -5.23
CA VAL A 216 7.04 22.59 -6.13
C VAL A 216 5.92 21.71 -5.60
N ILE A 217 4.67 22.01 -5.96
CA ILE A 217 3.52 21.14 -5.67
C ILE A 217 2.98 20.60 -6.98
N THR A 218 2.77 19.29 -7.06
CA THR A 218 2.20 18.61 -8.24
C THR A 218 1.05 17.69 -7.86
N LYS A 219 0.26 17.24 -8.83
CA LYS A 219 -0.62 16.09 -8.61
C LYS A 219 0.20 14.80 -8.58
N ALA A 220 -0.36 13.76 -7.96
CA ALA A 220 0.20 12.43 -8.04
C ALA A 220 0.28 11.98 -9.52
N GLY A 221 1.39 11.35 -9.89
CA GLY A 221 1.70 10.92 -11.27
C GLY A 221 2.22 12.02 -12.20
N GLU A 222 2.15 13.30 -11.83
CA GLU A 222 2.73 14.39 -12.62
C GLU A 222 4.24 14.54 -12.35
N VAL A 223 4.97 14.99 -13.38
CA VAL A 223 6.41 15.25 -13.28
C VAL A 223 6.63 16.53 -12.48
N ALA A 224 7.36 16.40 -11.37
CA ALA A 224 7.93 17.51 -10.63
C ALA A 224 9.33 17.83 -11.15
N THR A 225 9.67 19.12 -11.21
CA THR A 225 11.00 19.61 -11.61
C THR A 225 11.53 20.54 -10.53
N LEU A 226 12.75 20.29 -10.07
CA LEU A 226 13.46 21.12 -9.08
C LEU A 226 14.83 21.51 -9.62
N THR A 227 15.34 22.68 -9.24
CA THR A 227 16.62 23.19 -9.73
C THR A 227 17.58 23.54 -8.60
N TRP A 228 18.82 23.05 -8.70
CA TRP A 228 19.93 23.45 -7.85
C TRP A 228 20.85 24.41 -8.58
N ASN A 229 20.96 25.64 -8.07
CA ASN A 229 22.01 26.58 -8.47
C ASN A 229 23.20 26.38 -7.53
N VAL A 230 24.31 25.86 -8.04
CA VAL A 230 25.51 25.59 -7.22
C VAL A 230 26.18 26.92 -6.86
N ILE A 231 26.42 27.16 -5.57
CA ILE A 231 27.10 28.38 -5.07
C ILE A 231 28.33 28.00 -4.25
N GLU A 232 29.15 28.99 -3.91
CA GLU A 232 30.43 28.80 -3.20
C GLU A 232 30.27 28.11 -1.84
N SER A 233 29.18 28.35 -1.11
CA SER A 233 28.90 27.69 0.17
C SER A 233 28.62 26.19 0.05
N HIS A 234 28.39 25.68 -1.17
CA HIS A 234 28.17 24.26 -1.43
C HIS A 234 29.46 23.47 -1.68
N VAL A 235 30.62 24.14 -1.77
CA VAL A 235 31.91 23.50 -2.07
C VAL A 235 32.25 22.41 -1.06
N GLY A 236 32.55 21.21 -1.55
CA GLY A 236 32.85 20.04 -0.74
C GLY A 236 32.83 18.72 -1.52
N GLU A 237 33.52 17.70 -1.01
CA GLU A 237 33.65 16.39 -1.68
C GLU A 237 32.39 15.51 -1.56
N LEU A 238 31.48 15.83 -0.64
CA LEU A 238 30.26 15.07 -0.36
C LEU A 238 29.06 16.02 -0.23
N ALA A 239 28.84 16.85 -1.25
CA ALA A 239 27.70 17.74 -1.31
C ALA A 239 26.42 16.90 -1.50
N ASN A 240 25.67 16.70 -0.42
CA ASN A 240 24.44 15.92 -0.41
C ASN A 240 23.22 16.81 -0.65
N VAL A 241 22.54 16.59 -1.77
CA VAL A 241 21.28 17.25 -2.11
C VAL A 241 20.14 16.26 -1.90
N GLU A 242 19.23 16.61 -0.99
CA GLU A 242 18.11 15.77 -0.58
C GLU A 242 16.80 16.28 -1.20
N ILE A 243 16.10 15.39 -1.90
CA ILE A 243 14.75 15.64 -2.38
C ILE A 243 13.77 14.96 -1.44
N ARG A 244 12.89 15.75 -0.81
CA ARG A 244 11.83 15.27 0.09
C ARG A 244 10.47 15.42 -0.57
N MET A 245 9.60 14.45 -0.31
CA MET A 245 8.21 14.45 -0.76
C MET A 245 7.27 14.27 0.43
N LYS A 246 6.18 15.03 0.45
CA LYS A 246 5.07 14.84 1.40
C LYS A 246 3.71 15.19 0.80
N SER A 247 2.65 14.60 1.32
CA SER A 247 1.27 14.99 0.96
C SER A 247 0.89 16.36 1.55
N VAL A 248 0.27 17.25 0.77
CA VAL A 248 -0.01 18.65 1.18
C VAL A 248 -1.03 18.76 2.33
N ASN A 249 -1.95 17.80 2.44
CA ASN A 249 -3.03 17.78 3.45
C ASN A 249 -3.07 16.47 4.25
N GLY A 250 -1.95 15.73 4.30
CA GLY A 250 -1.85 14.52 5.12
C GLY A 250 -1.87 14.89 6.61
N LYS A 251 -2.78 14.29 7.39
CA LYS A 251 -2.76 14.43 8.86
C LYS A 251 -1.58 13.69 9.48
N PHE A 252 -1.11 12.64 8.81
CA PHE A 252 -0.01 11.79 9.23
C PHE A 252 0.94 11.62 8.05
N HIS A 253 2.24 11.61 8.35
CA HIS A 253 3.31 11.35 7.38
C HIS A 253 4.12 10.12 7.80
N ARG A 254 4.70 9.42 6.82
CA ARG A 254 5.44 8.16 7.07
C ARG A 254 6.53 8.34 8.12
N TYR A 255 7.20 9.47 8.11
CA TYR A 255 8.30 9.80 9.01
C TYR A 255 8.11 11.16 9.68
N SER A 256 6.94 11.38 10.28
CA SER A 256 6.55 12.60 11.02
C SER A 256 6.35 13.85 10.16
N ASP A 257 7.35 14.30 9.40
CA ASP A 257 7.30 15.52 8.58
C ASP A 257 7.49 15.27 7.07
N ILE A 258 7.86 14.04 6.70
CA ILE A 258 8.07 13.60 5.32
C ILE A 258 7.45 12.22 5.06
N ASP A 259 7.07 11.97 3.81
CA ASP A 259 6.55 10.68 3.36
C ASP A 259 7.61 9.84 2.65
N HIS A 260 8.51 10.47 1.90
CA HIS A 260 9.64 9.79 1.24
C HIS A 260 10.76 10.77 0.89
N ALA A 261 12.00 10.28 0.77
CA ALA A 261 13.14 11.08 0.36
C ALA A 261 14.17 10.31 -0.48
N VAL A 262 14.93 11.03 -1.31
CA VAL A 262 16.08 10.51 -2.07
C VAL A 262 17.25 11.49 -2.01
N ASN A 263 18.47 11.00 -2.20
CA ASN A 263 19.68 11.80 -2.09
C ASN A 263 20.59 11.67 -3.31
N PHE A 264 21.08 12.81 -3.82
CA PHE A 264 22.13 12.88 -4.83
C PHE A 264 23.40 13.46 -4.21
N ILE A 265 24.53 12.77 -4.35
CA ILE A 265 25.80 13.17 -3.76
C ILE A 265 26.76 13.55 -4.88
N TYR A 266 27.21 14.81 -4.86
CA TYR A 266 28.14 15.40 -5.83
C TYR A 266 29.46 15.80 -5.17
N ALA A 267 30.52 15.92 -5.98
CA ALA A 267 31.74 16.61 -5.59
C ALA A 267 31.70 18.05 -6.12
N VAL A 268 31.47 19.04 -5.25
CA VAL A 268 31.49 20.45 -5.64
C VAL A 268 32.91 20.97 -5.50
N ARG A 269 33.57 21.22 -6.63
CA ARG A 269 34.96 21.69 -6.70
C ARG A 269 35.01 23.21 -6.50
N PRO A 270 36.05 23.74 -5.83
CA PRO A 270 36.23 25.18 -5.70
C PRO A 270 36.34 25.85 -7.08
N PRO A 271 35.94 27.13 -7.20
CA PRO A 271 36.17 27.90 -8.42
C PRO A 271 37.68 27.97 -8.72
N LEU A 272 38.03 27.92 -10.01
CA LEU A 272 39.42 28.10 -10.47
C LEU A 272 39.84 29.57 -10.40
#